data_AF-R5VHU0-F1
#
_entry.id   AF-R5VHU0-F1
#
_cell.length_a   1.000
_cell.length_b   1.000
_cell.length_c   1.000
_cell.angle_alpha   90.00
_cell.angle_beta   90.00
_cell.angle_gamma   90.00
#
_symmetry.space_group_name_H-M   'P 1'
#
loop_
_entity.id
_entity.type
_entity.pdbx_description
1 polymer ?
#
loop_
_entity_poly.entity_id
_entity_poly.type
_entity_poly.pdbx_seq_one_letter_code
_entity_poly.pdbx_strand_id
1 'polypeptide(L)'
;MAFEETGCAEGSWKPDDHERLIPSNYSNVKFGARLNDKKKYIENGKYVFYGMRLHPWLHGYYQKSEDGPIEMTNYVSNYIYLTKVANNQKYTLDIKLPNGLTAQAKKQIDSEMAYVNLAVKEARDGSPGVRRAIMWGMAIHSLTDTFSHSVFIKGSDGRYHHMVHDQDKAYNKDVYFTGVHDTGKIEERWECAKKAVQAAMAQYNNPTHPCGTYKEFNSILEATTFKLGNISTYIQDVTKNSGITAKYMYVNYCL
;
A
#
# COMPACT_ATOMS: atom_id res chain seq x y z
N MET A 1 -15.37 -11.26 -27.55
CA MET A 1 -16.07 -10.64 -26.42
C MET A 1 -15.35 -9.35 -26.09
N ALA A 2 -16.04 -8.22 -26.26
CA ALA A 2 -15.54 -6.93 -25.83
C ALA A 2 -15.48 -6.96 -24.30
N PHE A 3 -14.29 -6.76 -23.74
CA PHE A 3 -14.16 -6.53 -22.30
C PHE A 3 -14.86 -5.21 -22.03
N GLU A 4 -15.97 -5.26 -21.31
CA GLU A 4 -16.47 -4.09 -20.61
C GLU A 4 -15.29 -3.49 -19.84
N GLU A 5 -15.02 -2.22 -20.07
CA GLU A 5 -14.15 -1.42 -19.22
C GLU A 5 -14.80 -1.40 -17.82
N THR A 6 -14.51 -2.42 -17.01
CA THR A 6 -14.89 -2.47 -15.61
C THR A 6 -13.99 -1.50 -14.84
N GLY A 7 -14.25 -0.21 -15.04
CA GLY A 7 -14.25 0.89 -14.07
C GLY A 7 -13.35 0.83 -12.82
N CYS A 8 -12.06 0.50 -12.96
CA CYS A 8 -11.02 0.75 -11.93
C CYS A 8 -9.63 0.96 -12.56
N ALA A 9 -9.57 1.64 -13.71
CA ALA A 9 -8.33 1.96 -14.42
C ALA A 9 -7.78 3.33 -13.99
N GLU A 10 -6.46 3.41 -13.79
CA GLU A 10 -5.67 4.53 -13.21
C GLU A 10 -5.85 4.58 -11.68
N GLY A 11 -4.86 4.60 -10.80
CA GLY A 11 -3.41 4.74 -10.84
C GLY A 11 -3.02 5.27 -9.46
N SER A 12 -2.16 4.57 -8.72
CA SER A 12 -1.52 5.04 -7.49
C SER A 12 -0.81 6.40 -7.68
N TRP A 13 0.13 6.78 -6.82
CA TRP A 13 1.19 7.66 -7.33
C TRP A 13 1.68 7.11 -8.68
N LYS A 14 1.98 7.97 -9.65
CA LYS A 14 2.39 7.47 -10.97
C LYS A 14 3.60 6.54 -10.79
N PRO A 15 3.81 5.52 -11.64
CA PRO A 15 4.94 4.62 -11.49
C PRO A 15 6.30 5.34 -11.34
N ASP A 16 6.47 6.46 -12.03
CA ASP A 16 7.66 7.32 -11.93
C ASP A 16 7.76 8.01 -10.56
N ASP A 17 6.64 8.36 -9.94
CA ASP A 17 6.61 8.99 -8.62
C ASP A 17 7.03 8.00 -7.53
N HIS A 18 6.54 6.75 -7.59
CA HIS A 18 7.01 5.65 -6.72
C HIS A 18 8.52 5.43 -6.82
N GLU A 19 9.06 5.49 -8.04
CA GLU A 19 10.50 5.42 -8.27
C GLU A 19 11.26 6.62 -7.69
N ARG A 20 10.71 7.84 -7.81
CA ARG A 20 11.34 9.08 -7.33
C ARG A 20 11.45 9.13 -5.82
N LEU A 21 10.53 8.48 -5.09
CA LEU A 21 10.58 8.39 -3.63
C LEU A 21 11.76 7.56 -3.11
N ILE A 22 12.19 6.57 -3.90
CA ILE A 22 13.27 5.65 -3.51
C ILE A 22 14.62 6.24 -3.99
N PRO A 23 15.68 6.23 -3.17
CA PRO A 23 16.99 6.76 -3.60
C PRO A 23 17.54 6.02 -4.83
N SER A 24 18.25 6.74 -5.70
CA SER A 24 18.62 6.28 -7.06
C SER A 24 19.44 5.00 -7.10
N ASN A 25 20.23 4.71 -6.06
CA ASN A 25 21.09 3.54 -5.96
C ASN A 25 20.36 2.23 -5.62
N TYR A 26 19.03 2.23 -5.43
CA TYR A 26 18.23 1.04 -5.11
C TYR A 26 17.38 0.55 -6.29
N SER A 27 18.03 0.26 -7.42
CA SER A 27 17.35 -0.09 -8.69
C SER A 27 16.35 -1.27 -8.57
N ASN A 28 16.67 -2.31 -7.81
CA ASN A 28 15.77 -3.46 -7.61
C ASN A 28 14.57 -3.12 -6.71
N VAL A 29 14.74 -2.23 -5.73
CA VAL A 29 13.63 -1.74 -4.88
C VAL A 29 12.70 -0.87 -5.73
N LYS A 30 13.25 0.03 -6.56
CA LYS A 30 12.48 0.81 -7.54
C LYS A 30 11.73 -0.06 -8.53
N PHE A 31 12.37 -1.13 -9.01
CA PHE A 31 11.73 -2.10 -9.88
C PHE A 31 10.52 -2.74 -9.21
N GLY A 32 10.67 -3.19 -7.96
CA GLY A 32 9.59 -3.74 -7.17
C GLY A 32 8.44 -2.76 -6.92
N ALA A 33 8.76 -1.50 -6.60
CA ALA A 33 7.74 -0.48 -6.37
C ALA A 33 6.85 -0.30 -7.62
N ARG A 34 7.44 -0.19 -8.81
CA ARG A 34 6.67 -0.08 -10.06
C ARG A 34 5.90 -1.34 -10.45
N LEU A 35 6.14 -2.48 -9.81
CA LEU A 35 5.63 -3.78 -10.25
C LEU A 35 4.12 -3.90 -10.03
N ASN A 36 3.61 -3.34 -8.92
CA ASN A 36 2.21 -3.40 -8.54
C ASN A 36 1.29 -2.72 -9.57
N ASP A 37 1.80 -1.73 -10.30
CA ASP A 37 1.05 -1.00 -11.34
C ASP A 37 1.10 -1.64 -12.73
N LYS A 38 1.87 -2.71 -12.92
CA LYS A 38 2.04 -3.31 -14.26
C LYS A 38 0.86 -4.20 -14.63
N LYS A 39 0.11 -3.78 -15.65
CA LYS A 39 -0.87 -4.60 -16.40
C LYS A 39 -0.20 -5.66 -17.31
N LYS A 40 0.85 -6.33 -16.83
CA LYS A 40 1.64 -7.30 -17.60
C LYS A 40 1.39 -8.75 -17.14
N TYR A 41 1.22 -8.94 -15.84
CA TYR A 41 1.13 -10.26 -15.24
C TYR A 41 -0.34 -10.63 -15.06
N ILE A 42 -0.77 -11.65 -15.79
CA ILE A 42 -2.16 -12.12 -15.84
C ILE A 42 -2.15 -13.62 -15.53
N GLU A 43 -3.00 -14.05 -14.61
CA GLU A 43 -3.24 -15.44 -14.29
C GLU A 43 -4.76 -15.68 -14.31
N ASN A 44 -5.22 -16.71 -15.03
CA ASN A 44 -6.64 -17.03 -15.19
C ASN A 44 -7.51 -15.84 -15.63
N GLY A 45 -6.96 -15.00 -16.52
CA GLY A 45 -7.67 -13.82 -17.05
C GLY A 45 -7.75 -12.62 -16.08
N LYS A 46 -7.14 -12.71 -14.89
CA LYS A 46 -7.09 -11.61 -13.92
C LYS A 46 -5.67 -11.09 -13.75
N TYR A 47 -5.53 -9.77 -13.57
CA TYR A 47 -4.23 -9.20 -13.25
C TYR A 47 -3.75 -9.73 -11.89
N VAL A 48 -2.47 -10.08 -11.77
CA VAL A 48 -1.91 -10.67 -10.54
C VAL A 48 -1.50 -9.59 -9.53
N PHE A 49 -1.00 -8.45 -10.00
CA PHE A 49 -0.55 -7.36 -9.12
C PHE A 49 -1.38 -6.09 -9.24
N TYR A 50 -2.05 -5.89 -10.37
CA TYR A 50 -2.74 -4.63 -10.69
C TYR A 50 -4.17 -4.59 -10.16
N GLY A 51 -4.56 -3.46 -9.56
CA GLY A 51 -5.93 -3.15 -9.17
C GLY A 51 -6.13 -3.15 -7.65
N MET A 52 -6.39 -1.97 -7.08
CA MET A 52 -6.50 -1.81 -5.62
C MET A 52 -7.70 -2.54 -4.99
N ARG A 53 -8.77 -2.81 -5.76
CA ARG A 53 -9.97 -3.50 -5.26
C ARG A 53 -9.84 -5.02 -5.34
N LEU A 54 -8.98 -5.52 -6.22
CA LEU A 54 -8.60 -6.92 -6.33
C LEU A 54 -7.50 -7.28 -5.32
N HIS A 55 -6.48 -6.41 -5.24
CA HIS A 55 -5.24 -6.62 -4.48
C HIS A 55 -4.96 -5.49 -3.48
N PRO A 56 -5.88 -5.17 -2.55
CA PRO A 56 -5.74 -4.01 -1.66
C PRO A 56 -4.49 -4.08 -0.76
N TRP A 57 -3.97 -5.27 -0.49
CA TRP A 57 -2.73 -5.47 0.25
C TRP A 57 -1.47 -5.05 -0.51
N LEU A 58 -1.50 -4.99 -1.85
CA LEU A 58 -0.39 -4.45 -2.66
C LEU A 58 -0.53 -2.94 -2.89
N HIS A 59 -1.73 -2.40 -2.73
CA HIS A 59 -2.09 -1.02 -3.11
C HIS A 59 -2.53 -0.17 -1.92
N GLY A 60 -2.13 -0.51 -0.69
CA GLY A 60 -2.38 0.33 0.48
C GLY A 60 -3.85 0.70 0.73
N TYR A 61 -4.79 -0.09 0.20
CA TYR A 61 -6.22 0.19 0.23
C TYR A 61 -6.88 -0.60 1.36
N TYR A 62 -7.96 -0.05 1.92
CA TYR A 62 -8.62 -0.61 3.11
C TYR A 62 -9.69 -1.65 2.79
N GLN A 63 -9.99 -1.90 1.50
CA GLN A 63 -11.16 -2.67 1.09
C GLN A 63 -10.93 -3.54 -0.16
N LYS A 64 -11.20 -4.83 -0.06
CA LYS A 64 -11.37 -5.72 -1.22
C LYS A 64 -12.82 -5.67 -1.70
N SER A 65 -13.04 -5.53 -3.00
CA SER A 65 -14.41 -5.43 -3.55
C SER A 65 -14.61 -5.92 -4.98
N GLU A 66 -13.62 -6.59 -5.58
CA GLU A 66 -13.67 -6.93 -7.02
C GLU A 66 -14.28 -8.31 -7.35
N ASP A 67 -14.62 -9.15 -6.38
CA ASP A 67 -15.27 -10.46 -6.63
C ASP A 67 -15.94 -10.99 -5.34
N GLY A 68 -17.16 -10.54 -5.04
CA GLY A 68 -17.93 -10.99 -3.88
C GLY A 68 -18.14 -9.90 -2.83
N PRO A 69 -18.37 -10.27 -1.55
CA PRO A 69 -18.67 -9.30 -0.51
C PRO A 69 -17.50 -8.35 -0.28
N ILE A 70 -17.85 -7.14 0.15
CA ILE A 70 -16.89 -6.14 0.59
C ILE A 70 -16.17 -6.67 1.84
N GLU A 71 -14.85 -6.76 1.77
CA GLU A 71 -14.02 -7.23 2.88
C GLU A 71 -12.99 -6.15 3.26
N MET A 72 -12.96 -5.79 4.53
CA MET A 72 -12.00 -4.82 5.04
C MET A 72 -10.63 -5.48 5.23
N THR A 73 -9.58 -4.74 4.91
CA THR A 73 -8.20 -5.20 5.10
C THR A 73 -7.35 -4.15 5.81
N ASN A 74 -6.45 -4.60 6.68
CA ASN A 74 -5.58 -3.73 7.45
C ASN A 74 -4.29 -3.47 6.67
N TYR A 75 -4.22 -2.34 5.99
CA TYR A 75 -3.06 -1.98 5.16
C TYR A 75 -1.75 -1.84 5.98
N VAL A 76 -1.83 -1.55 7.29
CA VAL A 76 -0.64 -1.53 8.18
C VAL A 76 -0.11 -2.95 8.37
N SER A 77 -0.99 -3.90 8.70
CA SER A 77 -0.62 -5.31 8.86
C SER A 77 -0.14 -5.93 7.55
N ASN A 78 -0.75 -5.56 6.41
CA ASN A 78 -0.33 -6.02 5.09
C ASN A 78 1.09 -5.54 4.76
N TYR A 79 1.39 -4.26 4.95
CA TYR A 79 2.74 -3.72 4.78
C TYR A 79 3.78 -4.47 5.63
N ILE A 80 3.50 -4.64 6.92
CA ILE A 80 4.40 -5.37 7.84
C ILE A 80 4.61 -6.81 7.34
N TYR A 81 3.54 -7.48 6.90
CA TYR A 81 3.65 -8.85 6.40
C TYR A 81 4.43 -8.94 5.07
N LEU A 82 4.21 -8.02 4.14
CA LEU A 82 4.96 -7.94 2.89
C LEU A 82 6.46 -7.81 3.14
N THR A 83 6.88 -6.94 4.06
CA THR A 83 8.30 -6.79 4.42
C THR A 83 8.88 -8.05 5.08
N LYS A 84 8.06 -8.80 5.83
CA LYS A 84 8.43 -10.12 6.36
C LYS A 84 8.67 -11.12 5.24
N VAL A 85 7.74 -11.23 4.29
CA VAL A 85 7.89 -12.14 3.13
C VAL A 85 9.10 -11.75 2.28
N ALA A 86 9.36 -10.45 2.12
CA ALA A 86 10.53 -9.92 1.44
C ALA A 86 11.84 -10.31 2.16
N ASN A 87 11.93 -10.11 3.47
CA ASN A 87 13.11 -10.49 4.24
C ASN A 87 13.36 -12.01 4.19
N ASN A 88 12.28 -12.81 4.22
CA ASN A 88 12.35 -14.27 4.13
C ASN A 88 12.91 -14.79 2.79
N GLN A 89 13.06 -13.94 1.78
CA GLN A 89 13.74 -14.31 0.54
C GLN A 89 15.26 -14.51 0.73
N LYS A 90 15.85 -13.90 1.75
CA LYS A 90 17.30 -13.93 2.02
C LYS A 90 17.66 -14.39 3.43
N TYR A 91 16.80 -14.12 4.41
CA TYR A 91 17.05 -14.37 5.82
C TYR A 91 15.98 -15.29 6.39
N THR A 92 16.35 -16.22 7.27
CA THR A 92 15.35 -17.01 8.00
C THR A 92 14.95 -16.23 9.25
N LEU A 93 13.80 -15.56 9.21
CA LEU A 93 13.29 -14.79 10.35
C LEU A 93 12.14 -15.52 11.04
N ASP A 94 12.31 -15.84 12.32
CA ASP A 94 11.24 -16.34 13.19
C ASP A 94 10.44 -15.16 13.79
N ILE A 95 9.70 -14.47 12.95
CA ILE A 95 8.88 -13.31 13.34
C ILE A 95 7.41 -13.72 13.36
N LYS A 96 6.69 -13.39 14.44
CA LYS A 96 5.24 -13.64 14.55
C LYS A 96 4.46 -12.92 13.44
N LEU A 97 3.32 -13.47 13.04
CA LEU A 97 2.42 -12.77 12.12
C LEU A 97 1.96 -11.45 12.76
N PRO A 98 1.86 -10.35 12.00
CA PRO A 98 1.30 -9.12 12.53
C PRO A 98 -0.17 -9.35 12.87
N ASN A 99 -0.58 -8.86 14.04
CA ASN A 99 -1.99 -8.79 14.41
C ASN A 99 -2.76 -7.96 13.37
N GLY A 100 -4.05 -8.26 13.16
CA GLY A 100 -4.89 -7.57 12.18
C GLY A 100 -4.72 -8.05 10.73
N LEU A 101 -3.75 -8.92 10.44
CA LEU A 101 -3.64 -9.58 9.14
C LEU A 101 -4.72 -10.65 9.00
N THR A 102 -5.55 -10.56 7.96
CA THR A 102 -6.58 -11.58 7.70
C THR A 102 -5.97 -12.82 7.05
N ALA A 103 -6.60 -13.99 7.26
CA ALA A 103 -6.15 -15.24 6.63
C ALA A 103 -6.18 -15.16 5.10
N GLN A 104 -7.15 -14.44 4.55
CA GLN A 104 -7.26 -14.21 3.11
C GLN A 104 -6.13 -13.32 2.58
N ALA A 105 -5.88 -12.16 3.21
CA ALA A 105 -4.77 -11.29 2.81
C ALA A 105 -3.44 -12.02 2.89
N LYS A 106 -3.21 -12.79 3.96
CA LYS A 106 -2.02 -13.65 4.08
C LYS A 106 -1.88 -14.62 2.90
N LYS A 107 -2.95 -15.37 2.60
CA LYS A 107 -2.96 -16.36 1.51
C LYS A 107 -2.66 -15.71 0.15
N GLN A 108 -3.25 -14.55 -0.12
CA GLN A 108 -3.05 -13.85 -1.39
C GLN A 108 -1.65 -13.26 -1.51
N ILE A 109 -1.16 -12.60 -0.46
CA ILE A 109 0.23 -12.12 -0.42
C ILE A 109 1.21 -13.28 -0.65
N ASP A 110 1.03 -14.41 0.04
CA ASP A 110 1.91 -15.57 -0.16
C ASP A 110 1.89 -16.08 -1.61
N SER A 111 0.70 -16.16 -2.21
CA SER A 111 0.50 -16.60 -3.60
C SER A 111 1.15 -15.64 -4.60
N GLU A 112 0.93 -14.34 -4.45
CA GLU A 112 1.46 -13.31 -5.34
C GLU A 112 2.98 -13.18 -5.21
N MET A 113 3.53 -13.26 -4.00
CA MET A 113 4.98 -13.25 -3.80
C MET A 113 5.63 -14.53 -4.35
N ALA A 114 4.96 -15.67 -4.29
CA ALA A 114 5.41 -16.88 -4.99
C ALA A 114 5.37 -16.69 -6.51
N TYR A 115 4.33 -16.04 -7.04
CA TYR A 115 4.21 -15.71 -8.46
C TYR A 115 5.33 -14.76 -8.92
N VAL A 116 5.72 -13.77 -8.10
CA VAL A 116 6.89 -12.91 -8.39
C VAL A 116 8.13 -13.77 -8.66
N ASN A 117 8.43 -14.73 -7.79
CA ASN A 117 9.59 -15.60 -7.95
C ASN A 117 9.49 -16.55 -9.16
N LEU A 118 8.28 -16.86 -9.61
CA LEU A 118 8.04 -17.75 -10.75
C LEU A 118 8.10 -17.02 -12.10
N ALA A 119 7.43 -15.88 -12.20
CA ALA A 119 7.10 -15.25 -13.48
C ALA A 119 7.84 -13.92 -13.74
N VAL A 120 8.33 -13.24 -12.70
CA VAL A 120 9.08 -11.99 -12.86
C VAL A 120 10.54 -12.31 -13.10
N LYS A 121 11.01 -12.12 -14.34
CA LYS A 121 12.36 -12.50 -14.79
C LYS A 121 13.45 -12.03 -13.82
N GLU A 122 13.40 -10.77 -13.40
CA GLU A 122 14.37 -10.15 -12.49
C GLU A 122 14.42 -10.82 -11.11
N ALA A 123 13.29 -11.32 -10.60
CA ALA A 123 13.22 -12.03 -9.33
C ALA A 123 13.58 -13.51 -9.48
N ARG A 124 13.09 -14.17 -10.53
CA ARG A 124 13.34 -15.58 -10.84
C ARG A 124 14.83 -15.86 -11.06
N ASP A 125 15.46 -15.04 -11.91
CA ASP A 125 16.88 -15.18 -12.27
C ASP A 125 17.79 -14.46 -11.26
N GLY A 126 17.20 -13.71 -10.32
CA GLY A 126 17.89 -12.92 -9.32
C GLY A 126 18.37 -13.72 -8.11
N SER A 127 19.36 -13.16 -7.40
CA SER A 127 19.82 -13.72 -6.12
C SER A 127 18.76 -13.55 -5.02
N PRO A 128 18.87 -14.26 -3.88
CA PRO A 128 18.06 -14.02 -2.69
C PRO A 128 17.95 -12.53 -2.30
N GLY A 129 19.05 -11.77 -2.44
CA GLY A 129 19.06 -10.33 -2.18
C GLY A 129 18.28 -9.51 -3.21
N VAL A 130 18.29 -9.91 -4.48
CA VAL A 130 17.47 -9.27 -5.54
C VAL A 130 15.99 -9.51 -5.26
N ARG A 131 15.59 -10.75 -4.96
CA ARG A 131 14.21 -11.09 -4.59
C ARG A 131 13.73 -10.27 -3.39
N ARG A 132 14.54 -10.22 -2.33
CA ARG A 132 14.28 -9.38 -1.16
C ARG A 132 14.06 -7.91 -1.54
N ALA A 133 14.94 -7.34 -2.36
CA ALA A 133 14.85 -5.94 -2.77
C ALA A 133 13.58 -5.65 -3.59
N ILE A 134 13.23 -6.52 -4.53
CA ILE A 134 12.00 -6.39 -5.34
C ILE A 134 10.76 -6.43 -4.43
N MET A 135 10.65 -7.42 -3.54
CA MET A 135 9.49 -7.54 -2.66
C MET A 135 9.41 -6.41 -1.63
N TRP A 136 10.55 -5.88 -1.16
CA TRP A 136 10.57 -4.65 -0.37
C TRP A 136 10.06 -3.44 -1.16
N GLY A 137 10.38 -3.35 -2.44
CA GLY A 137 9.80 -2.34 -3.34
C GLY A 137 8.28 -2.41 -3.40
N MET A 138 7.73 -3.62 -3.57
CA MET A 138 6.28 -3.83 -3.57
C MET A 138 5.62 -3.48 -2.22
N ALA A 139 6.32 -3.74 -1.11
CA ALA A 139 5.87 -3.33 0.23
C ALA A 139 5.85 -1.79 0.37
N ILE A 140 6.90 -1.12 -0.10
CA ILE A 140 7.00 0.35 -0.09
C ILE A 140 5.89 0.97 -0.94
N HIS A 141 5.59 0.40 -2.11
CA HIS A 141 4.44 0.80 -2.92
C HIS A 141 3.14 0.74 -2.12
N SER A 142 2.86 -0.40 -1.47
CA SER A 142 1.66 -0.53 -0.63
C SER A 142 1.61 0.51 0.50
N LEU A 143 2.76 0.87 1.10
CA LEU A 143 2.83 1.89 2.14
C LEU A 143 2.50 3.28 1.58
N THR A 144 3.10 3.65 0.44
CA THR A 144 2.91 4.96 -0.17
C THR A 144 1.51 5.15 -0.71
N ASP A 145 0.91 4.07 -1.21
CA ASP A 145 -0.44 4.08 -1.74
C ASP A 145 -1.51 4.26 -0.68
N THR A 146 -1.22 3.97 0.58
CA THR A 146 -2.12 4.34 1.67
C THR A 146 -2.40 5.86 1.67
N PHE A 147 -1.40 6.68 1.35
CA PHE A 147 -1.54 8.14 1.24
C PHE A 147 -2.17 8.61 -0.09
N SER A 148 -2.58 7.67 -0.95
CA SER A 148 -3.35 7.94 -2.17
C SER A 148 -4.76 7.38 -2.05
N HIS A 149 -4.88 6.08 -1.74
CA HIS A 149 -6.11 5.32 -1.84
C HIS A 149 -6.90 5.21 -0.54
N SER A 150 -6.27 5.40 0.63
CA SER A 150 -6.97 5.33 1.93
C SER A 150 -7.31 6.71 2.50
N VAL A 151 -7.40 7.72 1.63
CA VAL A 151 -7.48 9.14 1.99
C VAL A 151 -8.90 9.68 1.99
N PHE A 152 -9.22 10.44 3.04
CA PHE A 152 -10.47 11.17 3.19
C PHE A 152 -10.20 12.65 3.39
N ILE A 153 -10.88 13.50 2.62
CA ILE A 153 -10.74 14.97 2.69
C ILE A 153 -12.08 15.61 3.06
N LYS A 154 -12.01 16.76 3.74
CA LYS A 154 -13.21 17.47 4.20
C LYS A 154 -13.86 18.23 3.04
N GLY A 155 -15.14 17.97 2.81
CA GLY A 155 -15.98 18.69 1.86
C GLY A 155 -16.55 19.99 2.43
N SER A 156 -17.19 20.76 1.56
CA SER A 156 -17.92 21.99 1.94
C SER A 156 -19.08 21.73 2.89
N ASP A 157 -19.62 20.50 2.91
CA ASP A 157 -20.64 20.04 3.86
C ASP A 157 -20.09 19.75 5.27
N GLY A 158 -18.80 19.97 5.49
CA GLY A 158 -18.12 19.76 6.77
C GLY A 158 -17.82 18.30 7.08
N ARG A 159 -18.14 17.36 6.18
CA ARG A 159 -17.89 15.91 6.36
C ARG A 159 -16.68 15.48 5.53
N TYR A 160 -16.10 14.36 5.92
CA TYR A 160 -14.97 13.76 5.21
C TYR A 160 -15.48 12.75 4.18
N HIS A 161 -14.94 12.83 2.97
CA HIS A 161 -15.30 11.95 1.86
C HIS A 161 -14.06 11.31 1.26
N HIS A 162 -14.22 10.08 0.78
CA HIS A 162 -13.14 9.29 0.18
C HIS A 162 -12.67 9.95 -1.11
N MET A 163 -11.35 10.10 -1.27
CA MET A 163 -10.80 10.48 -2.57
C MET A 163 -10.75 9.26 -3.50
N VAL A 164 -11.13 9.46 -4.77
CA VAL A 164 -11.23 8.39 -5.78
C VAL A 164 -10.54 8.77 -7.09
N HIS A 165 -10.44 7.84 -8.03
CA HIS A 165 -9.93 8.13 -9.38
C HIS A 165 -10.98 8.79 -10.26
N ASP A 166 -12.16 8.18 -10.28
CA ASP A 166 -13.23 8.48 -11.22
C ASP A 166 -14.24 9.45 -10.58
N GLN A 167 -14.57 10.51 -11.31
CA GLN A 167 -15.59 11.47 -10.91
C GLN A 167 -16.96 10.79 -10.71
N ASP A 168 -17.30 9.76 -11.48
CA ASP A 168 -18.56 9.03 -11.30
C ASP A 168 -18.63 8.24 -9.99
N LYS A 169 -17.48 8.01 -9.34
CA LYS A 169 -17.38 7.38 -8.02
C LYS A 169 -17.19 8.41 -6.90
N ALA A 170 -16.96 9.67 -7.23
CA ALA A 170 -16.72 10.73 -6.25
C ALA A 170 -18.02 11.13 -5.55
N TYR A 171 -17.90 11.62 -4.31
CA TYR A 171 -19.03 12.18 -3.59
C TYR A 171 -19.66 13.31 -4.40
N ASN A 172 -20.97 13.22 -4.66
CA ASN A 172 -21.73 14.13 -5.52
C ASN A 172 -21.13 14.36 -6.93
N LYS A 173 -20.31 13.42 -7.42
CA LYS A 173 -19.54 13.58 -8.65
C LYS A 173 -18.69 14.84 -8.70
N ASP A 174 -18.19 15.29 -7.54
CA ASP A 174 -17.37 16.48 -7.44
C ASP A 174 -15.89 16.15 -7.69
N VAL A 175 -15.31 16.83 -8.68
CA VAL A 175 -13.89 16.71 -9.06
C VAL A 175 -12.95 17.06 -7.91
N TYR A 176 -13.40 17.78 -6.88
CA TYR A 176 -12.61 18.03 -5.67
C TYR A 176 -12.16 16.71 -5.00
N PHE A 177 -12.99 15.66 -5.01
CA PHE A 177 -12.67 14.36 -4.42
C PHE A 177 -11.97 13.39 -5.39
N THR A 178 -11.54 13.84 -6.57
CA THR A 178 -10.77 13.00 -7.51
C THR A 178 -9.27 13.29 -7.44
N GLY A 179 -8.45 12.74 -8.35
CA GLY A 179 -7.05 13.15 -8.50
C GLY A 179 -6.12 12.57 -7.44
N VAL A 180 -6.41 11.36 -6.97
CA VAL A 180 -5.57 10.67 -5.97
C VAL A 180 -4.13 10.43 -6.42
N HIS A 181 -3.86 10.44 -7.74
CA HIS A 181 -2.53 10.34 -8.35
C HIS A 181 -1.79 11.68 -8.47
N ASP A 182 -2.46 12.81 -8.24
CA ASP A 182 -1.87 14.15 -8.36
C ASP A 182 -1.14 14.51 -7.07
N THR A 183 0.19 14.62 -7.16
CA THR A 183 1.05 14.98 -6.02
C THR A 183 0.87 16.43 -5.57
N GLY A 184 0.36 17.31 -6.44
CA GLY A 184 0.03 18.70 -6.11
C GLY A 184 -1.34 18.85 -5.44
N LYS A 185 -2.21 17.85 -5.56
CA LYS A 185 -3.53 17.88 -4.95
C LYS A 185 -3.47 17.39 -3.51
N ILE A 186 -3.64 18.31 -2.56
CA ILE A 186 -3.40 18.04 -1.13
C ILE A 186 -1.95 17.58 -0.92
N GLU A 187 -1.01 18.47 -1.17
CA GLU A 187 0.45 18.22 -1.15
C GLU A 187 0.94 17.50 0.11
N GLU A 188 0.28 17.73 1.25
CA GLU A 188 0.56 17.07 2.52
C GLU A 188 0.54 15.53 2.43
N ARG A 189 -0.30 14.96 1.55
CA ARG A 189 -0.33 13.51 1.28
C ARG A 189 1.00 13.03 0.72
N TRP A 190 1.55 13.77 -0.24
CA TRP A 190 2.81 13.46 -0.89
C TRP A 190 4.00 13.63 0.07
N GLU A 191 3.97 14.68 0.90
CA GLU A 191 4.96 14.84 1.98
C GLU A 191 4.94 13.68 2.98
N CYS A 192 3.74 13.23 3.36
CA CYS A 192 3.60 12.07 4.23
C CYS A 192 4.14 10.78 3.58
N ALA A 193 3.86 10.56 2.29
CA ALA A 193 4.39 9.43 1.53
C ALA A 193 5.92 9.47 1.45
N LYS A 194 6.53 10.63 1.19
CA LYS A 194 8.00 10.81 1.21
C LYS A 194 8.63 10.39 2.54
N LYS A 195 8.08 10.87 3.65
CA LYS A 195 8.56 10.52 5.01
C LYS A 195 8.37 9.04 5.31
N ALA A 196 7.26 8.45 4.85
CA ALA A 196 7.00 7.02 4.99
C ALA A 196 8.04 6.16 4.25
N VAL A 197 8.41 6.53 3.01
CA VAL A 197 9.48 5.85 2.26
C VAL A 197 10.83 6.01 2.95
N GLN A 198 11.16 7.19 3.46
CA GLN A 198 12.41 7.40 4.22
C GLN A 198 12.49 6.45 5.42
N ALA A 199 11.40 6.33 6.19
CA ALA A 199 11.32 5.41 7.32
C ALA A 199 11.42 3.93 6.88
N ALA A 200 10.73 3.53 5.80
CA ALA A 200 10.79 2.18 5.26
C ALA A 200 12.20 1.82 4.74
N MET A 201 12.87 2.74 4.05
CA MET A 201 14.23 2.55 3.57
C MET A 201 15.24 2.47 4.72
N ALA A 202 15.01 3.18 5.83
CA ALA A 202 15.82 3.03 7.03
C ALA A 202 15.71 1.60 7.62
N GLN A 203 14.51 1.00 7.63
CA GLN A 203 14.34 -0.41 8.03
C GLN A 203 14.99 -1.38 7.04
N TYR A 204 14.78 -1.16 5.74
CA TYR A 204 15.35 -1.99 4.68
C TYR A 204 16.88 -2.08 4.77
N ASN A 205 17.54 -0.95 5.08
CA ASN A 205 18.99 -0.83 5.19
C ASN A 205 19.53 -1.23 6.56
N ASN A 206 18.67 -1.45 7.55
CA ASN A 206 19.13 -1.79 8.89
C ASN A 206 19.85 -3.16 8.89
N PRO A 207 21.07 -3.25 9.46
CA PRO A 207 21.88 -4.47 9.44
C PRO A 207 21.27 -5.63 10.25
N THR A 208 20.34 -5.36 11.17
CA THR A 208 19.62 -6.43 11.89
C THR A 208 18.45 -7.00 11.09
N HIS A 209 18.19 -6.44 9.90
CA HIS A 209 17.15 -6.85 8.95
C HIS A 209 15.75 -6.94 9.57
N PRO A 210 15.30 -5.91 10.30
CA PRO A 210 13.94 -5.87 10.84
C PRO A 210 12.92 -5.86 9.70
N CYS A 211 11.71 -6.30 10.02
CA CYS A 211 10.54 -6.02 9.18
C CYS A 211 10.11 -4.55 9.35
N GLY A 212 9.25 -4.09 8.45
CA GLY A 212 8.49 -2.87 8.66
C GLY A 212 7.64 -2.95 9.93
N THR A 213 7.21 -1.80 10.42
CA THR A 213 6.40 -1.63 11.62
C THR A 213 5.23 -0.69 11.33
N TYR A 214 4.51 -0.29 12.38
CA TYR A 214 3.52 0.77 12.25
C TYR A 214 4.16 2.17 12.12
N LYS A 215 5.42 2.34 12.54
CA LYS A 215 6.08 3.64 12.64
C LYS A 215 6.31 4.29 11.27
N GLU A 216 6.38 3.49 10.22
CA GLU A 216 6.50 3.98 8.85
C GLU A 216 5.23 4.74 8.41
N PHE A 217 4.12 4.61 9.13
CA PHE A 217 2.92 5.43 8.95
C PHE A 217 2.91 6.71 9.81
N ASN A 218 3.87 6.93 10.72
CA ASN A 218 3.85 8.05 11.67
C ASN A 218 3.77 9.43 10.99
N SER A 219 4.19 9.56 9.74
CA SER A 219 4.09 10.82 8.99
C SER A 219 2.66 11.34 8.92
N ILE A 220 1.65 10.46 8.96
CA ILE A 220 0.25 10.86 9.00
C ILE A 220 -0.10 11.72 10.23
N LEU A 221 0.64 11.59 11.34
CA LEU A 221 0.38 12.35 12.57
C LEU A 221 0.59 13.85 12.40
N GLU A 222 1.30 14.26 11.35
CA GLU A 222 1.48 15.66 10.99
C GLU A 222 0.35 16.21 10.11
N ALA A 223 -0.54 15.34 9.60
CA ALA A 223 -1.56 15.72 8.63
C ALA A 223 -2.69 16.55 9.26
N THR A 224 -3.04 17.64 8.58
CA THR A 224 -4.10 18.57 8.97
C THR A 224 -5.22 18.69 7.94
N THR A 225 -4.93 18.32 6.68
CA THR A 225 -5.84 18.51 5.54
C THR A 225 -6.59 17.24 5.13
N PHE A 226 -6.13 16.08 5.58
CA PHE A 226 -6.75 14.79 5.27
C PHE A 226 -6.68 13.81 6.45
N LYS A 227 -7.46 12.74 6.34
CA LYS A 227 -7.47 11.61 7.26
C LYS A 227 -7.22 10.31 6.50
N LEU A 228 -6.75 9.29 7.20
CA LEU A 228 -6.71 7.93 6.68
C LEU A 228 -7.88 7.10 7.22
N GLY A 229 -8.49 6.31 6.34
CA GLY A 229 -9.54 5.36 6.71
C GLY A 229 -8.99 4.32 7.70
N ASN A 230 -9.66 4.21 8.85
CA ASN A 230 -9.41 3.22 9.90
C ASN A 230 -7.98 3.13 10.45
N ILE A 231 -7.09 4.10 10.21
CA ILE A 231 -5.69 4.05 10.66
C ILE A 231 -5.58 3.80 12.17
N SER A 232 -6.40 4.45 13.00
CA SER A 232 -6.34 4.26 14.46
C SER A 232 -6.71 2.82 14.84
N THR A 233 -7.75 2.26 14.22
CA THR A 233 -8.16 0.87 14.43
C THR A 233 -7.06 -0.10 13.99
N TYR A 234 -6.44 0.16 12.85
CA TYR A 234 -5.38 -0.66 12.31
C TYR A 234 -4.10 -0.65 13.16
N ILE A 235 -3.74 0.51 13.69
CA ILE A 235 -2.64 0.67 14.65
C ILE A 235 -2.96 -0.07 15.96
N GLN A 236 -4.20 0.04 16.46
CA GLN A 236 -4.64 -0.70 17.65
C GLN A 236 -4.50 -2.21 17.45
N ASP A 237 -4.87 -2.71 16.28
CA ASP A 237 -4.74 -4.14 16.00
C ASP A 237 -3.29 -4.59 16.01
N VAL A 238 -2.42 -3.91 15.26
CA VAL A 238 -1.01 -4.28 15.15
C VAL A 238 -0.31 -4.22 16.51
N THR A 239 -0.53 -3.13 17.26
CA THR A 239 0.25 -2.84 18.48
C THR A 239 -0.36 -3.40 19.75
N LYS A 240 -1.68 -3.64 19.76
CA LYS A 240 -2.48 -3.93 20.95
C LYS A 240 -2.21 -2.94 22.10
N ASN A 241 -1.92 -1.68 21.76
CA ASN A 241 -1.51 -0.64 22.71
C ASN A 241 -2.36 0.63 22.53
N SER A 242 -3.27 0.87 23.48
CA SER A 242 -4.19 2.01 23.46
C SER A 242 -3.49 3.36 23.52
N GLY A 243 -2.34 3.46 24.20
CA GLY A 243 -1.56 4.70 24.28
C GLY A 243 -0.90 5.09 22.95
N ILE A 244 -0.50 4.10 22.15
CA ILE A 244 -0.03 4.33 20.77
C ILE A 244 -1.22 4.70 19.88
N THR A 245 -2.30 3.94 19.96
CA THR A 245 -3.54 4.16 19.19
C THR A 245 -4.11 5.56 19.37
N ALA A 246 -4.15 6.07 20.61
CA ALA A 246 -4.71 7.39 20.92
C ALA A 246 -4.08 8.53 20.08
N LYS A 247 -2.80 8.39 19.71
CA LYS A 247 -2.10 9.37 18.86
C LYS A 247 -2.70 9.48 17.46
N TYR A 248 -3.27 8.39 16.94
CA TYR A 248 -3.80 8.29 15.59
C TYR A 248 -5.28 8.69 15.48
N MET A 249 -5.98 8.93 16.59
CA MET A 249 -7.43 9.22 16.58
C MET A 249 -7.77 10.48 15.79
N TYR A 250 -6.95 11.53 15.85
CA TYR A 250 -7.20 12.80 15.16
C TYR A 250 -7.08 12.69 13.64
N VAL A 251 -6.25 11.76 13.16
CA VAL A 251 -5.97 11.55 11.74
C VAL A 251 -6.74 10.35 11.18
N ASN A 252 -7.62 9.77 12.00
CA ASN A 252 -8.49 8.66 11.64
C ASN A 252 -9.83 9.14 11.10
N TYR A 253 -10.27 8.50 10.02
CA TYR A 253 -11.67 8.47 9.60
C TYR A 253 -12.24 7.07 9.84
N CYS A 254 -13.31 6.97 10.64
CA CYS A 254 -13.94 5.69 10.96
C CYS A 254 -14.91 5.32 9.84
N LEU A 255 -14.74 4.12 9.27
CA LEU A 255 -15.56 3.59 8.17
C LEU A 255 -16.66 2.66 8.66
#